data_AF-A0A485BJJ0-F1
#
_entry.id   AF-A0A485BJJ0-F1
#
_cell.length_a   1.000
_cell.length_b   1.000
_cell.length_c   1.000
_cell.angle_alpha   90.00
_cell.angle_beta   90.00
_cell.angle_gamma   90.00
#
_symmetry.space_group_name_H-M   'P 1'
#
loop_
_entity.id
_entity.type
_entity.pdbx_description
1 polymer ?
#
loop_
_entity_poly.entity_id
_entity_poly.type
_entity_poly.pdbx_seq_one_letter_code
_entity_poly.pdbx_strand_id
1 'polypeptide(L)' 'MHFPHIQSALPAVAVAFDADPAEAADTRRRILAQAAGEQWLIAGMHLASAGFARLEAVDDGYRIAYQQD' A
#
# COMPACT_ATOMS: atom_id res chain seq x y z
N MET A 1 7.69 2.00 -12.08
CA MET A 1 6.39 2.44 -11.54
C MET A 1 5.90 1.38 -10.56
N HIS A 2 5.28 1.78 -9.45
CA HIS A 2 4.65 0.87 -8.49
C HIS A 2 3.25 0.43 -8.95
N PHE A 3 2.76 -0.70 -8.43
CA PHE A 3 1.43 -1.23 -8.69
C PHE A 3 0.68 -1.35 -7.35
N PRO A 4 -0.04 -0.30 -6.93
CA PRO A 4 -0.50 -0.19 -5.55
C PRO A 4 -1.44 -1.32 -5.14
N HIS A 5 -2.32 -1.79 -6.03
CA HIS A 5 -3.21 -2.92 -5.75
C HIS A 5 -2.47 -4.26 -5.59
N ILE A 6 -1.39 -4.49 -6.35
CA ILE A 6 -0.57 -5.70 -6.22
C ILE A 6 0.23 -5.63 -4.93
N GLN A 7 0.88 -4.50 -4.67
CA GLN A 7 1.79 -4.36 -3.53
C GLN A 7 1.06 -4.13 -2.21
N SER A 8 -0.21 -3.73 -2.21
CA SER A 8 -1.05 -3.75 -1.01
C SER A 8 -1.55 -5.17 -0.70
N ALA A 9 -1.96 -5.92 -1.73
CA ALA A 9 -2.42 -7.30 -1.56
C ALA A 9 -1.28 -8.27 -1.24
N LEU A 10 -0.09 -8.03 -1.80
CA LEU A 10 1.11 -8.85 -1.65
C LEU A 10 2.31 -7.97 -1.28
N PRO A 11 2.46 -7.55 -0.01
CA PRO A 11 3.49 -6.58 0.40
C PRO A 11 4.94 -6.99 0.15
N ALA A 12 5.18 -8.30 -0.02
CA ALA A 12 6.48 -8.85 -0.39
C ALA A 12 6.88 -8.59 -1.85
N VAL A 13 5.95 -8.18 -2.72
CA VAL A 13 6.24 -7.88 -4.12
C VAL A 13 7.04 -6.58 -4.24
N ALA A 14 8.29 -6.72 -4.68
CA ALA A 14 9.17 -5.62 -5.02
C ALA A 14 9.05 -5.23 -6.51
N VAL A 15 9.56 -4.05 -6.84
CA VAL A 15 9.68 -3.57 -8.23
C VAL A 15 11.14 -3.22 -8.53
N ALA A 16 11.53 -3.23 -9.80
CA ALA A 16 12.91 -2.95 -10.23
C ALA A 16 13.44 -1.55 -9.85
N PHE A 17 12.56 -0.67 -9.35
CA PHE A 17 12.91 0.67 -8.89
C PHE A 17 13.12 0.76 -7.37
N ASP A 18 12.91 -0.33 -6.62
CA ASP A 18 13.27 -0.38 -5.20
C ASP A 18 14.80 -0.37 -5.10
N ALA A 19 15.35 0.57 -4.33
CA ALA A 19 16.81 0.67 -4.12
C ALA A 19 17.34 -0.58 -3.39
N ASP A 20 16.58 -1.08 -2.42
CA ASP A 20 16.74 -2.39 -1.80
C ASP A 20 15.36 -3.08 -1.74
N PRO A 21 15.16 -4.17 -2.50
CA PRO A 21 13.89 -4.91 -2.53
C PRO A 21 13.43 -5.47 -1.17
N ALA A 22 14.37 -5.90 -0.31
CA ALA A 22 14.05 -6.49 0.98
C ALA A 22 13.61 -5.41 1.97
N GLU A 23 14.37 -4.30 2.04
CA GLU A 23 14.01 -3.16 2.88
C GLU A 23 12.67 -2.54 2.46
N ALA A 24 12.42 -2.44 1.15
CA ALA A 24 11.15 -1.94 0.62
C ALA A 24 9.97 -2.83 1.03
N ALA A 25 10.12 -4.16 0.97
CA ALA A 25 9.10 -5.11 1.39
C ALA A 25 8.82 -5.02 2.90
N ASP A 26 9.86 -4.94 3.74
CA ASP A 26 9.71 -4.79 5.20
C ASP A 26 9.05 -3.48 5.58
N THR A 27 9.48 -2.37 4.97
CA THR A 27 8.89 -1.05 5.17
C THR A 27 7.41 -1.05 4.78
N ARG A 28 7.09 -1.65 3.63
CA ARG A 28 5.71 -1.75 3.12
C ARG A 28 4.83 -2.55 4.07
N ARG A 29 5.28 -3.73 4.54
CA ARG A 29 4.54 -4.52 5.54
C ARG A 29 4.21 -3.70 6.78
N ARG A 30 5.21 -3.00 7.34
CA ARG A 30 5.04 -2.21 8.56
C ARG A 30 4.05 -1.06 8.39
N ILE A 31 4.19 -0.28 7.31
CA ILE A 31 3.36 0.90 7.09
C ILE A 31 1.92 0.50 6.71
N LEU A 32 1.73 -0.53 5.88
CA LEU A 32 0.39 -1.01 5.53
C LEU A 32 -0.36 -1.53 6.77
N ALA A 33 0.31 -2.30 7.63
CA ALA A 33 -0.26 -2.80 8.87
C ALA A 33 -0.70 -1.66 9.80
N GLN A 34 0.16 -0.66 9.98
CA GLN A 34 -0.15 0.49 10.82
C GLN A 34 -1.30 1.32 10.26
N ALA A 35 -1.24 1.68 8.97
CA ALA A 35 -2.27 2.50 8.33
C ALA A 35 -3.64 1.81 8.28
N ALA A 36 -3.68 0.48 8.12
CA ALA A 36 -4.93 -0.27 8.19
C ALA A 36 -5.48 -0.33 9.63
N GLY A 37 -4.63 -0.62 10.62
CA GLY A 37 -5.03 -0.70 12.03
C GLY A 37 -5.50 0.63 12.62
N GLU A 38 -4.85 1.73 12.25
CA GLU A 38 -5.22 3.08 12.69
C GLU A 38 -6.23 3.77 11.77
N GLN A 39 -6.67 3.09 10.71
CA GLN A 39 -7.56 3.63 9.68
C GLN A 39 -7.09 5.00 9.15
N TRP A 40 -5.82 5.14 8.79
CA TRP A 40 -5.29 6.41 8.29
C TRP A 40 -5.79 6.75 6.89
N LEU A 41 -5.86 8.06 6.59
CA LEU A 41 -5.93 8.55 5.22
C LEU A 41 -4.49 8.59 4.68
N ILE A 42 -4.19 7.77 3.68
CA ILE A 42 -2.86 7.68 3.06
C ILE A 42 -2.83 8.44 1.74
N ALA A 43 -1.64 8.88 1.34
CA ALA A 43 -1.37 9.52 0.07
C ALA A 43 -0.26 8.79 -0.70
N GLY A 44 -0.30 8.79 -2.03
CA GLY A 44 0.75 8.18 -2.85
C GLY A 44 0.70 8.57 -4.32
N MET A 45 1.88 8.73 -4.94
CA MET A 45 2.04 9.19 -6.34
C MET A 45 1.41 8.27 -7.40
N HIS A 46 1.09 7.03 -7.04
CA HIS A 46 0.53 6.03 -7.96
C HIS A 46 -0.89 5.60 -7.57
N LEU A 47 -1.50 6.22 -6.56
CA LEU A 47 -2.90 6.01 -6.21
C LEU A 47 -3.82 6.71 -7.24
N ALA A 48 -5.04 6.20 -7.42
CA ALA A 48 -6.03 6.74 -8.37
C ALA A 48 -6.58 8.13 -7.98
N SER A 49 -7.49 8.67 -8.80
CA SER A 49 -8.13 10.01 -8.76
C SER A 49 -7.40 11.10 -7.97
N ALA A 50 -7.62 11.21 -6.66
CA ALA A 50 -7.09 12.27 -5.82
C ALA A 50 -5.69 11.97 -5.21
N GLY A 51 -5.16 10.77 -5.45
CA GLY A 51 -3.91 10.30 -4.83
C GLY A 51 -4.08 9.88 -3.37
N PHE A 52 -5.32 9.80 -2.87
CA PHE A 52 -5.64 9.45 -1.48
C PHE A 52 -6.49 8.18 -1.39
N ALA A 53 -6.27 7.39 -0.34
CA ALA A 53 -7.06 6.21 -0.04
C ALA A 53 -6.99 5.85 1.45
N ARG A 54 -7.79 4.87 1.86
CA ARG A 54 -7.58 4.11 3.11
C ARG A 54 -7.21 2.68 2.77
N LEU A 55 -6.70 1.97 3.76
CA LEU A 55 -6.38 0.55 3.66
C LEU A 55 -7.33 -0.25 4.54
N GLU A 56 -7.81 -1.35 4.00
CA GLU A 56 -8.59 -2.33 4.73
C GLU A 56 -7.80 -3.63 4.78
N ALA A 57 -7.64 -4.18 5.98
CA ALA A 57 -7.10 -5.52 6.15
C ALA A 57 -8.07 -6.54 5.54
N VAL A 58 -7.52 -7.44 4.72
CA VAL A 58 -8.19 -8.64 4.21
C VAL A 58 -7.31 -9.84 4.56
N ASP A 59 -7.81 -11.07 4.40
CA ASP A 59 -7.19 -12.30 4.91
C ASP A 59 -5.64 -12.30 4.88
N ASP A 60 -5.03 -12.20 3.70
CA ASP A 60 -3.57 -12.27 3.53
C ASP A 60 -2.93 -10.95 3.05
N GLY A 61 -3.60 -9.80 3.21
CA GLY A 61 -3.06 -8.52 2.74
C GLY A 61 -3.95 -7.32 2.96
N TYR A 62 -3.87 -6.35 2.06
CA TYR A 62 -4.60 -5.09 2.18
C TYR A 62 -5.30 -4.70 0.88
N ARG A 63 -6.56 -4.29 1.01
CA ARG A 63 -7.34 -3.68 -0.06
C ARG A 63 -7.26 -2.17 0.04
N ILE A 64 -7.05 -1.51 -1.10
CA ILE A 64 -7.14 -0.05 -1.22
C ILE A 64 -8.62 0.32 -1.36
N ALA A 65 -9.07 1.20 -0.47
CA ALA A 65 -10.39 1.81 -0.51
C ALA A 65 -10.23 3.29 -0.84
N TYR A 66 -10.54 3.67 -2.08
CA TYR A 66 -10.54 5.07 -2.48
C TYR A 66 -11.71 5.81 -1.83
N GLN A 67 -11.49 7.05 -1.42
CA GLN A 67 -12.61 7.92 -1.05
C GLN A 67 -13.51 8.09 -2.28
N GLN A 68 -14.80 7.84 -2.09
CA GLN A 68 -15.82 8.32 -3.02
C GLN A 68 -16.16 9.75 -2.61
N ASP A 69 -16.28 10.63 -3.60
CA ASP A 69 -16.76 12.01 -3.40
C ASP A 69 -18.24 12.04 -3.01
#